data_AF-A0A0L8KQM1-F1
#
_entry.id   AF-A0A0L8KQM1-F1
#
_cell.length_a   1.000
_cell.length_b   1.000
_cell.length_c   1.000
_cell.angle_alpha   90.00
_cell.angle_beta   90.00
_cell.angle_gamma   90.00
#
_symmetry.space_group_name_H-M   'P 1'
#
loop_
_entity.id
_entity.type
_entity.pdbx_description
1 polymer ?
#
loop_
_entity_poly.entity_id
_entity_poly.type
_entity_poly.pdbx_seq_one_letter_code
_entity_poly.pdbx_strand_id
1 'polypeptide(L)'
;MNSARRTTTAAASVVVLATTGGLLTALAAPASAAMTCASPVFKRQFFANTTFSGTPKKTDCDSAIDQNWGTGAPASGLPSN
;
A
#
# COMPACT_ATOMS: atom_id res chain seq x y z
N MET A 1 -25.86 28.12 25.65
CA MET A 1 -24.39 28.26 25.64
C MET A 1 -23.77 26.93 25.22
N ASN A 2 -23.20 26.83 24.01
CA ASN A 2 -21.95 26.11 23.78
C ASN A 2 -21.45 26.47 22.36
N SER A 3 -20.23 27.02 22.26
CA SER A 3 -19.65 27.51 20.99
C SER A 3 -18.31 26.82 20.70
N ALA A 4 -17.94 26.76 19.41
CA ALA A 4 -16.66 26.29 18.88
C ALA A 4 -16.40 24.76 19.02
N ARG A 5 -15.49 24.12 18.29
CA ARG A 5 -14.49 24.50 17.25
C ARG A 5 -14.33 23.27 16.32
N ARG A 6 -13.95 23.32 15.03
CA ARG A 6 -13.10 24.25 14.26
C ARG A 6 -13.62 24.40 12.81
N THR A 7 -13.05 25.34 12.05
CA THR A 7 -13.16 25.46 10.59
C THR A 7 -11.76 25.54 9.99
N THR A 8 -11.34 24.57 9.17
CA THR A 8 -10.14 24.56 8.27
C THR A 8 -10.01 23.14 7.67
N THR A 9 -9.66 22.90 6.40
CA THR A 9 -9.34 23.76 5.25
C THR A 9 -9.87 23.10 3.97
N ALA A 10 -10.19 23.85 2.93
CA ALA A 10 -10.85 23.33 1.73
C ALA A 10 -10.02 22.25 0.98
N ALA A 11 -10.67 21.15 0.61
CA ALA A 11 -10.17 20.24 -0.41
C ALA A 11 -10.36 20.90 -1.79
N ALA A 12 -9.31 21.53 -2.31
CA ALA A 12 -9.32 22.15 -3.63
C ALA A 12 -9.18 21.10 -4.75
N SER A 13 -10.21 20.25 -4.91
CA SER A 13 -10.30 19.29 -6.02
C SER A 13 -10.84 19.97 -7.28
N VAL A 14 -9.99 20.73 -7.97
CA VAL A 14 -10.28 21.25 -9.32
C VAL A 14 -10.10 20.11 -10.33
N VAL A 15 -11.17 19.36 -10.58
CA VAL A 15 -11.24 18.40 -11.69
C VAL A 15 -11.66 19.16 -12.95
N VAL A 16 -10.69 19.44 -13.82
CA VAL A 16 -10.96 19.98 -15.16
C VAL A 16 -11.45 18.84 -16.04
N LEU A 17 -12.76 18.79 -16.32
CA LEU A 17 -13.37 17.76 -17.16
C LEU A 17 -13.33 18.19 -18.63
N ALA A 18 -12.29 17.79 -19.35
CA ALA A 18 -12.22 17.88 -20.81
C ALA A 18 -12.74 16.58 -21.44
N THR A 19 -13.90 16.63 -22.10
CA THR A 19 -14.57 15.46 -22.67
C THR A 19 -14.15 15.18 -24.11
N THR A 20 -13.19 14.27 -24.32
CA THR A 20 -12.99 13.57 -25.60
C THR A 20 -12.28 12.22 -25.44
N GLY A 21 -12.96 11.14 -25.85
CA GLY A 21 -12.36 9.92 -26.42
C GLY A 21 -11.12 9.29 -25.77
N GLY A 22 -11.26 8.70 -24.58
CA GLY A 22 -10.25 7.79 -24.04
C GLY A 22 -10.70 7.14 -22.73
N LEU A 23 -10.93 5.81 -22.74
CA LEU A 23 -11.23 5.06 -21.52
C LEU A 23 -9.95 4.88 -20.69
N LEU A 24 -9.53 5.95 -20.03
CA LEU A 24 -8.51 5.91 -19.00
C LEU A 24 -9.07 5.17 -17.78
N THR A 25 -8.95 3.85 -17.78
CA THR A 25 -9.10 3.05 -16.56
C THR A 25 -8.00 3.46 -15.58
N ALA A 26 -8.32 4.43 -14.73
CA ALA A 26 -7.52 4.78 -13.58
C ALA A 26 -7.47 3.55 -12.66
N LEU A 27 -6.46 2.71 -12.84
CA LEU A 27 -6.11 1.64 -11.93
C LEU A 27 -5.75 2.29 -10.60
N ALA A 28 -6.73 2.41 -9.70
CA ALA A 28 -6.52 2.88 -8.36
C ALA A 28 -5.48 1.98 -7.70
N ALA A 29 -4.27 2.52 -7.52
CA ALA A 29 -3.20 1.78 -6.88
C ALA A 29 -3.69 1.32 -5.50
N PRO A 30 -3.59 0.02 -5.17
CA PRO A 30 -4.11 -0.49 -3.91
C PRO A 30 -3.43 0.24 -2.77
N ALA A 31 -4.24 0.84 -1.90
CA ALA A 31 -3.79 1.60 -0.73
C ALA A 31 -3.11 0.64 0.28
N SER A 32 -1.84 0.34 0.01
CA SER A 32 -0.99 -0.45 0.86
C SER A 32 -0.80 0.32 2.17
N ALA A 33 -1.12 -0.32 3.30
CA ALA A 33 -0.99 0.32 4.61
C ALA A 33 0.45 0.83 4.80
N ALA A 34 0.59 2.15 4.87
CA ALA A 34 1.89 2.82 4.86
C ALA A 34 2.54 2.72 6.24
N MET A 35 3.19 1.59 6.51
CA MET A 35 4.03 1.45 7.69
C MET A 35 5.40 2.12 7.50
N THR A 36 5.86 2.75 8.57
CA THR A 36 7.19 3.38 8.67
C THR A 36 8.18 2.38 9.23
N CYS A 37 9.32 2.24 8.57
CA CYS A 37 10.46 1.47 9.04
C CYS A 37 11.60 2.44 9.33
N ALA A 38 12.07 2.48 10.57
CA ALA A 38 13.17 3.35 10.98
C ALA A 38 14.50 2.75 10.51
N SER A 39 15.34 3.57 9.87
CA SER A 39 16.72 3.17 9.50
C SER A 39 17.45 2.62 10.75
N PRO A 40 18.18 1.49 10.67
CA PRO A 40 18.67 0.84 9.45
C PRO A 40 17.85 -0.37 8.95
N VAL A 41 16.55 -0.49 9.25
CA VAL A 41 15.75 -1.68 8.86
C VAL A 41 15.13 -1.56 7.46
N PHE A 42 15.01 -2.68 6.77
CA PHE A 42 14.31 -2.81 5.48
C PHE A 42 12.79 -2.77 5.68
N LYS A 43 12.06 -2.25 4.69
CA LYS A 43 10.60 -2.44 4.58
C LYS A 43 10.32 -3.52 3.54
N ARG A 44 9.71 -4.62 3.96
CA ARG A 44 9.41 -5.79 3.13
C ARG A 44 7.92 -5.88 2.83
N GLN A 45 7.59 -6.36 1.64
CA GLN A 45 6.22 -6.57 1.16
C GLN A 45 6.12 -7.97 0.54
N PHE A 46 5.08 -8.70 0.92
CA PHE A 46 4.82 -10.06 0.47
C PHE A 46 3.63 -10.09 -0.48
N PHE A 47 3.83 -10.57 -1.70
CA PHE A 47 2.79 -10.66 -2.73
C PHE A 47 2.50 -12.12 -3.06
N ALA A 48 1.21 -12.47 -3.22
CA ALA A 48 0.80 -13.81 -3.65
C ALA A 48 0.90 -14.02 -5.19
N ASN A 49 1.76 -13.24 -5.86
CA ASN A 49 2.04 -13.32 -7.29
C ASN A 49 3.48 -12.87 -7.58
N THR A 50 4.03 -13.33 -8.70
CA THR A 50 5.41 -13.04 -9.15
C THR A 50 5.58 -11.70 -9.87
N THR A 51 4.49 -10.96 -10.10
CA THR A 51 4.51 -9.64 -10.76
C THR A 51 4.59 -8.46 -9.78
N PHE A 52 4.63 -8.74 -8.47
CA PHE A 52 4.64 -7.74 -7.38
C PHE A 52 3.53 -6.69 -7.50
N SER A 53 2.35 -7.11 -7.99
CA SER A 53 1.21 -6.25 -8.26
C SER A 53 0.02 -6.55 -7.32
N GLY A 54 -0.94 -5.62 -7.25
CA GLY A 54 -2.07 -5.72 -6.32
C GLY A 54 -1.71 -5.38 -4.87
N THR A 55 -2.61 -5.66 -3.93
CA THR A 55 -2.37 -5.41 -2.50
C THR A 55 -1.40 -6.47 -1.93
N PRO A 56 -0.31 -6.09 -1.24
CA PRO A 56 0.52 -7.06 -0.55
C PRO A 56 -0.28 -7.79 0.55
N LYS A 57 -0.02 -9.08 0.73
CA LYS A 57 -0.62 -9.92 1.78
C LYS A 57 -0.10 -9.58 3.17
N LYS A 58 1.14 -9.12 3.24
CA LYS A 58 1.79 -8.63 4.46
C LYS A 58 2.81 -7.55 4.07
N THR A 59 2.91 -6.52 4.89
CA THR A 59 4.03 -5.56 4.89
C THR A 59 4.62 -5.61 6.29
N ASP A 60 5.94 -5.71 6.40
CA ASP A 60 6.65 -5.66 7.69
C ASP A 60 8.00 -4.95 7.59
N CYS A 61 8.62 -4.68 8.74
CA CYS A 61 10.01 -4.24 8.81
C CYS A 61 10.90 -5.45 9.07
N ASP A 62 12.10 -5.45 8.53
CA ASP A 62 13.12 -6.46 8.83
C ASP A 62 14.50 -5.83 9.03
N SER A 63 15.18 -6.23 10.10
CA SER A 63 16.56 -5.85 10.40
C SER A 63 17.61 -6.57 9.52
N ALA A 64 17.29 -7.74 8.96
CA ALA A 64 18.23 -8.53 8.15
C ALA A 64 17.50 -9.34 7.06
N ILE A 65 18.16 -9.62 5.93
CA ILE A 65 17.61 -10.46 4.86
C ILE A 65 18.31 -11.82 4.91
N ASP A 66 17.81 -12.71 5.78
CA ASP A 66 18.44 -13.99 6.13
C ASP A 66 17.45 -15.18 6.21
N GLN A 67 16.23 -14.99 5.71
CA GLN A 67 15.12 -15.93 5.93
C GLN A 67 15.23 -17.19 5.05
N ASN A 68 15.05 -18.35 5.67
CA ASN A 68 14.87 -19.63 5.00
C ASN A 68 13.44 -20.15 5.26
N TRP A 69 12.64 -20.26 4.21
CA TRP A 69 11.24 -20.73 4.31
C TRP A 69 11.06 -22.23 4.09
N GLY A 70 12.12 -22.96 3.69
CA GLY A 70 12.04 -24.39 3.39
C GLY A 70 10.91 -24.74 2.41
N THR A 71 10.10 -25.75 2.74
CA THR A 71 8.87 -26.13 2.02
C THR A 71 7.63 -25.36 2.49
N GLY A 72 7.82 -24.22 3.15
CA GLY A 72 6.78 -23.39 3.74
C GLY A 72 6.51 -22.11 2.96
N ALA A 73 5.59 -21.30 3.49
CA ALA A 73 5.26 -19.97 3.00
C ALA A 73 5.81 -18.89 3.96
N PRO A 74 6.22 -17.72 3.45
CA PRO A 74 6.79 -16.64 4.27
C PRO A 74 5.78 -15.95 5.22
N ALA A 75 4.49 -16.03 4.90
CA ALA A 75 3.38 -15.58 5.74
C ALA A 75 2.08 -16.29 5.33
N SER A 76 1.05 -16.19 6.17
CA SER A 76 -0.28 -16.73 5.87
C SER A 76 -0.87 -16.12 4.59
N GLY A 77 -1.46 -16.96 3.74
CA GLY A 77 -2.09 -16.52 2.48
C GLY A 77 -1.12 -16.27 1.32
N LEU A 78 0.13 -16.74 1.41
CA LEU A 78 1.04 -16.91 0.27
C LEU A 78 1.20 -18.40 -0.10
N PRO A 79 1.60 -18.71 -1.35
CA PRO A 79 2.03 -20.06 -1.74
C PRO A 79 3.25 -20.54 -0.92
N SER A 80 3.34 -21.86 -0.74
CA SER A 80 4.55 -22.53 -0.25
C SER A 80 5.46 -22.95 -1.41
N ASN A 81 6.73 -23.25 -1.10
CA ASN A 81 7.69 -23.86 -2.02
C ASN A 81 7.50 -25.39 -2.13
#